data_AF-E0RUD3-F1
#
_entry.id   AF-E0RUD3-F1
#
_cell.length_a   1.000
_cell.length_b   1.000
_cell.length_c   1.000
_cell.angle_alpha   90.00
_cell.angle_beta   90.00
_cell.angle_gamma   90.00
#
_symmetry.space_group_name_H-M   'P 1'
#
loop_
_entity.id
_entity.type
_entity.pdbx_description
1 polymer ?
#
loop_
_entity_poly.entity_id
_entity_poly.type
_entity_poly.pdbx_seq_one_letter_code
_entity_poly.pdbx_strand_id
1 'polypeptide(L)'
;MGMRGKRGDRCQKEVVDGIKGTSDKKIIKARYLLQTIRFLKEVSLSASMTLEASIALPLFIFFFVNIIGAIEIIRVQSEMEGVLHQIGNEVTIMAYDIREGEDLIGVNNGGAAEVGALSGYAIYQVKRRLEDKLTGNPVMDGINGLNMLSSAIMTGGDIVDIVVDYRVHPIIPLIGFKDFMVESRYYGHAWTGYDVAGGSDLSDIQEEMVYVTEHGEVYHRDVGCRYLKPSVKSVTYSQVGSLRNKDRSKYYPCEYCGGNVAGGNVFITDYGEKFHTNVSCPGLKRKIYTIPISEVGGRGPCSGCG
;
A
#
# COMPACT_ATOMS: atom_id res chain seq x y z
N MET A 1 -58.89 -92.73 -20.28
CA MET A 1 -59.41 -92.01 -21.47
C MET A 1 -59.38 -90.52 -21.15
N GLY A 2 -58.60 -89.72 -21.89
CA GLY A 2 -58.61 -88.24 -21.91
C GLY A 2 -58.08 -87.52 -20.66
N MET A 3 -56.82 -87.08 -20.58
CA MET A 3 -56.22 -85.84 -21.10
C MET A 3 -56.79 -84.49 -20.58
N ARG A 4 -55.84 -83.68 -20.07
CA ARG A 4 -55.72 -82.20 -20.10
C ARG A 4 -56.66 -81.41 -19.18
N GLY A 5 -56.22 -80.43 -18.38
CA GLY A 5 -54.92 -79.79 -18.21
C GLY A 5 -55.01 -78.26 -18.39
N LYS A 6 -54.37 -77.53 -17.45
CA LYS A 6 -53.87 -76.13 -17.55
C LYS A 6 -54.94 -75.02 -17.50
N ARG A 7 -54.72 -73.81 -16.95
CA ARG A 7 -53.54 -73.07 -16.44
C ARG A 7 -54.09 -71.82 -15.72
N GLY A 8 -53.30 -71.19 -14.83
CA GLY A 8 -53.59 -69.82 -14.37
C GLY A 8 -52.82 -69.35 -13.14
N ASP A 9 -51.57 -68.92 -13.35
CA ASP A 9 -50.61 -68.42 -12.36
C ASP A 9 -51.04 -67.14 -11.60
N ARG A 10 -50.65 -67.05 -10.32
CA ARG A 10 -49.70 -66.01 -9.87
C ARG A 10 -49.02 -66.44 -8.56
N CYS A 11 -47.72 -66.64 -8.68
CA CYS A 11 -46.74 -66.91 -7.64
C CYS A 11 -45.78 -65.72 -7.57
N GLN A 12 -45.32 -65.35 -6.37
CA GLN A 12 -43.98 -64.89 -5.99
C GLN A 12 -44.08 -64.38 -4.54
N LYS A 13 -43.23 -64.73 -3.58
CA LYS A 13 -42.08 -65.64 -3.47
C LYS A 13 -41.80 -65.73 -1.97
N GLU A 14 -41.78 -66.94 -1.41
CA GLU A 14 -41.02 -67.22 -0.18
C GLU A 14 -39.53 -67.26 -0.52
N VAL A 15 -38.67 -67.18 0.52
CA VAL A 15 -37.37 -67.86 0.75
C VAL A 15 -36.63 -67.01 1.79
N VAL A 16 -36.62 -67.42 3.07
CA VAL A 16 -35.62 -68.32 3.74
C VAL A 16 -34.36 -67.53 4.08
N ASP A 17 -33.67 -67.64 5.20
CA ASP A 17 -33.78 -68.28 6.52
C ASP A 17 -32.42 -67.98 7.20
N GLY A 18 -32.24 -68.19 8.51
CA GLY A 18 -30.90 -68.39 9.09
C GLY A 18 -30.40 -67.43 10.18
N ILE A 19 -31.00 -67.53 11.36
CA ILE A 19 -30.38 -67.93 12.65
C ILE A 19 -28.91 -67.53 13.03
N LYS A 20 -28.82 -66.97 14.25
CA LYS A 20 -27.77 -66.99 15.32
C LYS A 20 -26.57 -66.02 15.27
N GLY A 21 -26.36 -65.38 16.43
CA GLY A 21 -25.01 -65.10 16.96
C GLY A 21 -24.89 -63.81 17.78
N THR A 22 -25.01 -63.91 19.10
CA THR A 22 -24.57 -62.89 20.07
C THR A 22 -23.07 -62.63 19.95
N SER A 23 -22.61 -61.38 20.00
CA SER A 23 -21.19 -61.07 20.21
C SER A 23 -20.99 -59.81 21.04
N ASP A 24 -20.27 -60.01 22.13
CA ASP A 24 -19.88 -59.07 23.18
C ASP A 24 -19.10 -57.86 22.67
N LYS A 25 -19.40 -56.69 23.26
CA LYS A 25 -18.58 -55.49 23.17
C LYS A 25 -17.22 -55.74 23.85
N LYS A 26 -16.17 -55.97 23.06
CA LYS A 26 -14.78 -55.89 23.55
C LYS A 26 -14.27 -54.45 23.46
N ILE A 27 -14.35 -53.75 24.59
CA ILE A 27 -13.50 -52.59 24.87
C ILE A 27 -12.07 -53.10 24.96
N ILE A 28 -11.30 -52.94 23.87
CA ILE A 28 -9.88 -53.29 23.86
C ILE A 28 -9.16 -52.25 24.74
N LYS A 29 -8.81 -52.68 25.95
CA LYS A 29 -8.03 -51.91 26.93
C LYS A 29 -6.70 -51.47 26.31
N ALA A 30 -6.46 -50.16 26.28
CA ALA A 30 -5.20 -49.48 25.96
C ALA A 30 -3.98 -49.87 26.84
N ARG A 31 -4.10 -50.90 27.68
CA ARG A 31 -3.02 -51.39 28.56
C ARG A 31 -1.98 -52.22 27.82
N TYR A 32 -2.31 -52.87 26.71
CA TYR A 32 -1.38 -53.76 26.00
C TYR A 32 -0.39 -53.02 25.09
N LEU A 33 -0.65 -51.76 24.73
CA LEU A 33 0.29 -50.97 23.91
C LEU A 33 1.38 -50.28 24.75
N LEU A 34 1.13 -50.05 26.04
CA LEU A 34 2.07 -49.41 26.97
C LEU A 34 3.00 -50.42 27.68
N GLN A 35 2.76 -51.72 27.54
CA GLN A 35 3.58 -52.73 28.20
C GLN A 35 4.81 -53.16 27.37
N THR A 36 4.87 -52.79 26.09
CA THR A 36 6.02 -53.05 25.21
C THR A 36 7.19 -52.08 25.44
N ILE A 37 6.97 -50.96 26.14
CA ILE A 37 8.02 -49.94 26.38
C ILE A 37 8.85 -50.24 27.65
N ARG A 38 8.42 -51.16 28.51
CA ARG A 38 9.06 -51.41 29.82
C ARG A 38 10.15 -52.49 29.85
N PHE A 39 10.71 -52.87 28.71
CA PHE A 39 11.81 -53.84 28.63
C PHE A 39 13.02 -53.36 27.82
N LEU A 40 13.30 -52.05 27.80
CA LEU A 40 14.64 -51.57 27.49
C LEU A 40 15.43 -51.52 28.80
N LYS A 41 15.90 -52.70 29.20
CA LYS A 41 16.98 -52.89 30.15
C LYS A 41 18.11 -51.92 29.77
N GLU A 42 18.52 -51.05 30.68
CA GLU A 42 19.64 -50.13 30.48
C GLU A 42 20.90 -50.93 30.13
N VAL A 43 21.17 -51.04 28.84
CA VAL A 43 22.48 -51.39 28.31
C VAL A 43 23.13 -50.04 28.05
N SER A 44 24.20 -49.71 28.78
CA SER A 44 25.01 -48.54 28.47
C SER A 44 25.70 -48.77 27.13
N LEU A 45 24.99 -48.45 26.04
CA LEU A 45 25.49 -48.56 24.68
C LEU A 45 26.55 -47.48 24.48
N SER A 46 27.81 -47.92 24.35
CA SER A 46 28.98 -47.08 24.03
C SER A 46 28.87 -46.33 22.69
N ALA A 47 27.73 -46.40 22.02
CA ALA A 47 27.37 -45.74 20.76
C ALA A 47 26.19 -44.76 20.91
N SER A 48 25.75 -44.40 22.13
CA SER A 48 24.63 -43.45 22.31
C SER A 48 24.94 -42.08 21.71
N MET A 49 26.18 -41.59 21.84
CA MET A 49 26.60 -40.30 21.30
C MET A 49 26.51 -40.22 19.77
N THR A 50 26.80 -41.30 19.04
CA THR A 50 26.68 -41.32 17.58
C THR A 50 25.24 -41.48 17.11
N LEU A 51 24.40 -42.17 17.89
CA LEU A 51 22.97 -42.32 17.60
C LEU A 51 22.17 -41.04 17.90
N GLU A 52 22.52 -40.34 18.97
CA GLU A 52 21.99 -39.00 19.26
C GLU A 52 22.41 -38.00 18.18
N ALA A 53 23.68 -38.00 17.76
CA ALA A 53 24.17 -37.13 16.70
C ALA A 53 23.51 -37.42 15.33
N SER A 54 23.24 -38.69 15.00
CA SER A 54 22.61 -39.08 13.73
C SER A 54 21.13 -38.67 13.62
N ILE A 55 20.46 -38.44 14.76
CA ILE A 55 19.08 -37.92 14.81
C ILE A 55 19.07 -36.39 14.95
N ALA A 56 19.99 -35.82 15.73
CA ALA A 56 20.06 -34.37 15.96
C ALA A 56 20.35 -33.60 14.67
N LEU A 57 21.27 -34.08 13.83
CA LEU A 57 21.66 -33.39 12.59
C LEU A 57 20.50 -33.27 11.58
N PRO A 58 19.75 -34.34 11.23
CA PRO A 58 18.57 -34.20 10.36
C PRO A 58 17.51 -33.26 10.92
N LEU A 59 17.21 -33.32 12.22
CA LEU A 59 16.24 -32.42 12.86
C LEU A 59 16.68 -30.95 12.77
N PHE A 60 17.97 -30.69 12.97
CA PHE A 60 18.54 -29.37 12.77
C PHE A 60 18.40 -28.89 11.33
N ILE A 61 18.71 -29.74 10.33
CA ILE A 61 18.54 -29.39 8.92
C ILE A 61 17.08 -29.10 8.59
N PHE A 62 16.13 -29.92 9.07
CA PHE A 62 14.69 -29.68 8.87
C PHE A 62 14.23 -28.34 9.46
N PHE A 63 14.79 -27.95 10.60
CA PHE A 63 14.51 -26.64 11.19
C PHE A 63 14.97 -25.49 10.28
N PHE A 64 16.18 -25.55 9.73
CA PHE A 64 16.66 -24.53 8.78
C PHE A 64 15.90 -24.51 7.46
N VAL A 65 15.51 -25.67 6.93
CA VAL A 65 14.66 -25.74 5.73
C VAL A 65 13.30 -25.07 5.98
N ASN A 66 12.73 -25.21 7.17
CA ASN A 66 11.51 -24.50 7.55
C ASN A 66 11.70 -22.99 7.63
N ILE A 67 12.82 -22.52 8.20
CA ILE A 67 13.16 -21.09 8.21
C ILE A 67 13.30 -20.57 6.77
N ILE A 68 14.00 -21.28 5.90
CA ILE A 68 14.14 -20.91 4.48
C ILE A 68 12.77 -20.87 3.80
N GLY A 69 11.90 -21.84 4.08
CA GLY A 69 10.52 -21.85 3.58
C GLY A 69 9.71 -20.64 4.04
N ALA A 70 9.84 -20.23 5.30
CA ALA A 70 9.19 -19.01 5.80
C ALA A 70 9.72 -17.75 5.10
N ILE A 71 11.03 -17.65 4.88
CA ILE A 71 11.64 -16.54 4.13
C ILE A 71 11.12 -16.51 2.69
N GLU A 72 10.99 -17.66 2.04
CA GLU A 72 10.47 -17.73 0.67
C GLU A 72 8.99 -17.30 0.59
N ILE A 73 8.17 -17.64 1.59
CA ILE A 73 6.79 -17.14 1.69
C ILE A 73 6.76 -15.62 1.83
N ILE A 74 7.60 -15.04 2.70
CA ILE A 74 7.71 -13.58 2.88
C ILE A 74 8.18 -12.91 1.59
N ARG A 75 9.14 -13.52 0.87
CA ARG A 75 9.62 -13.03 -0.41
C ARG A 75 8.49 -12.98 -1.43
N VAL A 76 7.71 -14.05 -1.57
CA VAL A 76 6.55 -14.08 -2.46
C VAL A 76 5.53 -13.02 -2.08
N GLN A 77 5.21 -12.87 -0.78
CA GLN A 77 4.30 -11.82 -0.33
C GLN A 77 4.81 -10.43 -0.70
N SER A 78 6.10 -10.16 -0.51
CA SER A 78 6.71 -8.88 -0.87
C SER A 78 6.67 -8.63 -2.38
N GLU A 79 6.90 -9.66 -3.19
CA GLU A 79 6.80 -9.57 -4.65
C GLU A 79 5.35 -9.34 -5.11
N MET A 80 4.38 -9.99 -4.46
CA MET A 80 2.94 -9.81 -4.69
C MET A 80 2.51 -8.37 -4.38
N GLU A 81 2.81 -7.88 -3.17
CA GLU A 81 2.49 -6.52 -2.74
C GLU A 81 3.17 -5.47 -3.63
N GLY A 82 4.42 -5.68 -4.02
CA GLY A 82 5.14 -4.78 -4.93
C GLY A 82 4.49 -4.68 -6.31
N VAL A 83 4.05 -5.82 -6.88
CA VAL A 83 3.33 -5.85 -8.16
C VAL A 83 1.95 -5.21 -8.03
N LEU A 84 1.22 -5.49 -6.95
CA LEU A 84 -0.07 -4.88 -6.66
C LEU A 84 0.03 -3.36 -6.51
N HIS A 85 1.06 -2.86 -5.83
CA HIS A 85 1.29 -1.42 -5.71
C HIS A 85 1.56 -0.75 -7.05
N GLN A 86 2.34 -1.38 -7.93
CA GLN A 86 2.59 -0.84 -9.26
C GLN A 86 1.30 -0.79 -10.10
N ILE A 87 0.55 -1.89 -10.12
CA ILE A 87 -0.73 -1.98 -10.84
C ILE A 87 -1.73 -1.01 -10.25
N GLY A 88 -1.84 -0.97 -8.93
CA GLY A 88 -2.75 -0.09 -8.20
C GLY A 88 -2.53 1.38 -8.53
N ASN A 89 -1.28 1.82 -8.61
CA ASN A 89 -0.97 3.19 -9.03
C ASN A 89 -1.35 3.46 -10.49
N GLU A 90 -1.11 2.53 -11.41
CA GLU A 90 -1.53 2.66 -12.81
C GLU A 90 -3.07 2.74 -12.91
N VAL A 91 -3.77 1.85 -12.23
CA VAL A 91 -5.25 1.80 -12.17
C VAL A 91 -5.83 3.06 -11.54
N THR A 92 -5.20 3.58 -10.49
CA THR A 92 -5.57 4.82 -9.79
C THR A 92 -5.51 6.05 -10.70
N ILE A 93 -4.56 6.09 -11.64
CA ILE A 93 -4.47 7.16 -12.64
C ILE A 93 -5.55 6.98 -13.72
N MET A 94 -5.74 5.77 -14.23
CA MET A 94 -6.78 5.51 -15.24
C MET A 94 -8.20 5.72 -14.69
N ALA A 95 -8.41 5.42 -13.40
CA ALA A 95 -9.66 5.67 -12.68
C ALA A 95 -10.04 7.16 -12.70
N TYR A 96 -9.04 8.06 -12.60
CA TYR A 96 -9.27 9.50 -12.69
C TYR A 96 -9.73 9.92 -14.08
N ASP A 97 -9.05 9.47 -15.14
CA ASP A 97 -9.40 9.84 -16.52
C ASP A 97 -10.83 9.41 -16.88
N ILE A 98 -11.25 8.23 -16.39
CA ILE A 98 -12.62 7.71 -16.56
C ILE A 98 -13.62 8.61 -15.84
N ARG A 99 -13.35 8.97 -14.59
CA ARG A 99 -14.25 9.83 -13.79
C ARG A 99 -14.42 11.22 -14.39
N GLU A 100 -13.33 11.92 -14.67
CA GLU A 100 -13.38 13.26 -15.27
C GLU A 100 -14.02 13.22 -16.68
N GLY A 101 -13.78 12.14 -17.42
CA GLY A 101 -14.48 11.86 -18.67
C GLY A 101 -16.00 11.79 -18.46
N GLU A 102 -16.48 10.94 -17.55
CA GLU A 102 -17.91 10.79 -17.25
C GLU A 102 -18.58 12.10 -16.83
N ASP A 103 -17.94 12.89 -15.96
CA ASP A 103 -18.44 14.18 -15.48
C ASP A 103 -18.59 15.21 -16.62
N LEU A 104 -17.69 15.19 -17.61
CA LEU A 104 -17.77 16.05 -18.79
C LEU A 104 -18.87 15.64 -19.79
N ILE A 105 -19.18 14.34 -19.89
CA ILE A 105 -20.10 13.82 -20.91
C ILE A 105 -21.54 13.67 -20.35
N GLY A 106 -21.75 13.76 -19.04
CA GLY A 106 -23.07 13.75 -18.40
C GLY A 106 -23.84 12.43 -18.58
N VAL A 107 -23.12 11.32 -18.81
CA VAL A 107 -23.72 10.01 -19.12
C VAL A 107 -23.88 9.19 -17.83
N ASN A 108 -25.07 9.25 -17.24
CA ASN A 108 -25.44 8.58 -15.99
C ASN A 108 -25.50 7.01 -16.06
N ASN A 109 -25.01 6.40 -17.13
CA ASN A 109 -25.05 4.95 -17.38
C ASN A 109 -23.74 4.40 -18.02
N GLY A 110 -22.68 5.21 -18.14
CA GLY A 110 -21.42 4.85 -18.78
C GLY A 110 -20.42 4.13 -17.85
N GLY A 111 -20.38 4.52 -16.58
CA GLY A 111 -19.30 4.07 -15.69
C GLY A 111 -19.26 2.59 -15.35
N ALA A 112 -20.38 1.87 -15.38
CA ALA A 112 -20.34 0.43 -15.08
C ALA A 112 -19.51 -0.36 -16.10
N ALA A 113 -19.54 0.03 -17.38
CA ALA A 113 -18.76 -0.64 -18.43
C ALA A 113 -17.27 -0.28 -18.34
N GLU A 114 -16.95 0.97 -18.04
CA GLU A 114 -15.59 1.49 -17.95
C GLU A 114 -14.89 0.99 -16.67
N VAL A 115 -15.58 1.00 -15.54
CA VAL A 115 -15.13 0.39 -14.28
C VAL A 115 -14.94 -1.13 -14.44
N GLY A 116 -15.84 -1.80 -15.18
CA GLY A 116 -15.70 -3.22 -15.53
C GLY A 116 -14.46 -3.49 -16.38
N ALA A 117 -14.17 -2.64 -17.36
CA ALA A 117 -12.97 -2.73 -18.20
C ALA A 117 -11.69 -2.49 -17.37
N LEU A 118 -11.70 -1.50 -16.47
CA LEU A 118 -10.60 -1.22 -15.57
C LEU A 118 -10.31 -2.38 -14.61
N SER A 119 -11.38 -3.00 -14.08
CA SER A 119 -11.27 -4.20 -13.24
C SER A 119 -10.71 -5.39 -14.02
N GLY A 120 -11.17 -5.59 -15.26
CA GLY A 120 -10.62 -6.59 -16.16
C GLY A 120 -9.15 -6.37 -16.49
N TYR A 121 -8.75 -5.10 -16.72
CA TYR A 121 -7.36 -4.71 -16.91
C TYR A 121 -6.50 -5.02 -15.69
N ALA A 122 -6.95 -4.65 -14.49
CA ALA A 122 -6.24 -4.93 -13.24
C ALA A 122 -5.98 -6.43 -13.06
N ILE A 123 -7.02 -7.26 -13.21
CA ILE A 123 -6.91 -8.73 -13.11
C ILE A 123 -5.94 -9.28 -14.16
N TYR A 124 -6.06 -8.84 -15.41
CA TYR A 124 -5.17 -9.28 -16.49
C TYR A 124 -3.70 -8.93 -16.20
N GLN A 125 -3.43 -7.70 -15.73
CA GLN A 125 -2.08 -7.25 -15.43
C GLN A 125 -1.47 -7.92 -14.21
N VAL A 126 -2.28 -8.20 -13.17
CA VAL A 126 -1.85 -9.01 -12.03
C VAL A 126 -1.40 -10.37 -12.52
N LYS A 127 -2.23 -11.05 -13.31
CA LYS A 127 -1.89 -12.38 -13.83
C LYS A 127 -0.64 -12.37 -14.70
N ARG A 128 -0.55 -11.43 -15.63
CA ARG A 128 0.58 -11.33 -16.56
C ARG A 128 1.90 -11.00 -15.87
N ARG A 129 1.91 -10.08 -14.89
CA ARG A 129 3.16 -9.67 -14.19
C ARG A 129 3.64 -10.69 -13.16
N LEU A 130 2.77 -11.60 -12.73
CA LEU A 130 3.07 -12.64 -11.75
C LEU A 130 3.31 -14.01 -12.38
N GLU A 131 2.93 -14.25 -13.63
CA GLU A 131 3.08 -15.56 -14.31
C GLU A 131 4.49 -16.13 -14.19
N ASP A 132 5.50 -15.34 -14.55
CA ASP A 132 6.91 -15.76 -14.48
C ASP A 132 7.44 -15.82 -13.03
N LYS A 133 6.88 -15.01 -12.12
CA LYS A 133 7.34 -14.89 -10.73
C LYS A 133 6.81 -15.99 -9.83
N LEU A 134 5.67 -16.59 -10.19
CA LEU A 134 5.03 -17.64 -9.39
C LEU A 134 5.41 -19.06 -9.81
N THR A 135 6.36 -19.22 -10.73
CA THR A 135 6.82 -20.55 -11.16
C THR A 135 7.76 -21.17 -10.13
N GLY A 136 7.38 -22.30 -9.53
CA GLY A 136 8.22 -23.06 -8.59
C GLY A 136 8.32 -22.48 -7.18
N ASN A 137 7.31 -21.72 -6.76
CA ASN A 137 7.27 -21.00 -5.50
C ASN A 137 6.30 -21.67 -4.49
N PRO A 138 6.19 -21.20 -3.24
CA PRO A 138 5.30 -21.79 -2.23
C PRO A 138 3.80 -21.52 -2.43
N VAL A 139 3.37 -20.91 -3.55
CA VAL A 139 1.94 -20.63 -3.83
C VAL A 139 1.29 -21.84 -4.45
N MET A 140 0.21 -22.31 -3.83
CA MET A 140 -0.60 -23.41 -4.35
C MET A 140 -1.19 -23.05 -5.71
N ASP A 141 -1.06 -23.95 -6.68
CA ASP A 141 -1.56 -23.80 -8.05
C ASP A 141 -1.01 -22.57 -8.81
N GLY A 142 0.07 -21.95 -8.31
CA GLY A 142 0.73 -20.80 -8.91
C GLY A 142 -0.25 -19.69 -9.27
N ILE A 143 -0.24 -19.26 -10.54
CA ILE A 143 -1.13 -18.19 -11.02
C ILE A 143 -2.62 -18.56 -10.99
N ASN A 144 -2.95 -19.85 -11.11
CA ASN A 144 -4.33 -20.32 -11.11
C ASN A 144 -4.92 -20.39 -9.69
N GLY A 145 -4.08 -20.38 -8.66
CA GLY A 145 -4.49 -20.33 -7.26
C GLY A 145 -4.83 -18.93 -6.75
N LEU A 146 -4.62 -17.88 -7.56
CA LEU A 146 -4.92 -16.50 -7.19
C LEU A 146 -6.43 -16.22 -7.35
N ASN A 147 -7.04 -15.74 -6.27
CA ASN A 147 -8.43 -15.28 -6.26
C ASN A 147 -8.46 -13.76 -6.05
N MET A 148 -9.17 -13.05 -6.93
CA MET A 148 -9.30 -11.59 -6.89
C MET A 148 -10.75 -11.11 -6.74
N LEU A 149 -11.68 -12.00 -6.39
CA LEU A 149 -13.11 -11.67 -6.27
C LEU A 149 -13.40 -10.62 -5.19
N SER A 150 -12.51 -10.50 -4.20
CA SER A 150 -12.58 -9.53 -3.12
C SER A 150 -12.16 -8.11 -3.55
N SER A 151 -11.63 -7.93 -4.76
CA SER A 151 -11.23 -6.62 -5.29
C SER A 151 -12.45 -5.75 -5.60
N ALA A 152 -12.37 -4.47 -5.26
CA ALA A 152 -13.39 -3.46 -5.52
C ALA A 152 -12.73 -2.21 -6.10
N ILE A 153 -13.00 -1.93 -7.37
CA ILE A 153 -12.46 -0.74 -8.05
C ILE A 153 -13.63 0.20 -8.31
N MET A 154 -13.52 1.43 -7.79
CA MET A 154 -14.51 2.51 -7.94
C MET A 154 -15.95 2.12 -7.56
N THR A 155 -16.09 1.12 -6.68
CA THR A 155 -17.40 0.63 -6.23
C THR A 155 -17.77 1.35 -4.94
N GLY A 156 -18.45 2.50 -5.06
CA GLY A 156 -18.88 3.31 -3.90
C GLY A 156 -18.01 4.53 -3.61
N GLY A 157 -17.33 5.07 -4.62
CA GLY A 157 -16.53 6.30 -4.54
C GLY A 157 -15.20 6.18 -5.28
N ASP A 158 -14.24 7.02 -4.93
CA ASP A 158 -12.91 7.09 -5.54
C ASP A 158 -11.92 6.05 -5.00
N ILE A 159 -12.38 4.86 -4.60
CA ILE A 159 -11.51 3.87 -3.96
C ILE A 159 -11.07 2.82 -4.98
N VAL A 160 -9.77 2.57 -5.04
CA VAL A 160 -9.16 1.47 -5.79
C VAL A 160 -8.65 0.46 -4.78
N ASP A 161 -9.36 -0.67 -4.68
CA ASP A 161 -9.02 -1.78 -3.79
C ASP A 161 -8.77 -3.05 -4.61
N ILE A 162 -7.51 -3.49 -4.64
CA ILE A 162 -7.09 -4.70 -5.36
C ILE A 162 -6.63 -5.71 -4.33
N VAL A 163 -7.41 -6.79 -4.19
CA VAL A 163 -7.18 -7.87 -3.22
C VAL A 163 -6.86 -9.15 -3.96
N VAL A 164 -5.79 -9.82 -3.56
CA VAL A 164 -5.38 -11.13 -4.07
C VAL A 164 -5.30 -12.10 -2.90
N ASP A 165 -6.22 -13.05 -2.87
CA ASP A 165 -6.28 -14.15 -1.94
C ASP A 165 -5.62 -15.39 -2.55
N TYR A 166 -4.67 -16.00 -1.83
CA TYR A 166 -3.98 -17.19 -2.28
C TYR A 166 -3.58 -18.09 -1.10
N ARG A 167 -3.28 -19.36 -1.39
CA ARG A 167 -2.84 -20.33 -0.39
C ARG A 167 -1.36 -20.60 -0.55
N VAL A 168 -0.63 -20.61 0.57
CA VAL A 168 0.79 -20.98 0.59
C VAL A 168 0.99 -22.33 1.28
N HIS A 169 2.02 -23.07 0.87
CA HIS A 169 2.40 -24.34 1.46
C HIS A 169 3.86 -24.32 1.95
N PRO A 170 4.21 -25.07 3.00
CA PRO A 170 5.60 -25.23 3.42
C PRO A 170 6.40 -26.03 2.38
N ILE A 171 7.72 -25.85 2.35
CA ILE A 171 8.62 -26.68 1.53
C ILE A 171 8.54 -28.16 1.95
N ILE A 172 8.42 -28.43 3.27
CA ILE A 172 8.30 -29.77 3.83
C ILE A 172 7.07 -29.82 4.75
N PRO A 173 5.99 -30.53 4.38
CA PRO A 173 4.74 -30.56 5.16
C PRO A 173 4.79 -31.46 6.42
N LEU A 174 5.97 -31.99 6.78
CA LEU A 174 6.13 -32.96 7.85
C LEU A 174 6.26 -32.32 9.24
N ILE A 175 6.96 -31.19 9.35
CA ILE A 175 7.28 -30.49 10.61
C ILE A 175 7.30 -29.00 10.29
N GLY A 176 6.57 -28.17 11.05
CA GLY A 176 6.52 -26.71 10.86
C GLY A 176 5.11 -26.14 10.97
N PHE A 177 4.47 -25.91 9.83
CA PHE A 177 3.10 -25.40 9.72
C PHE A 177 2.40 -26.06 8.52
N LYS A 178 1.06 -25.98 8.48
CA LYS A 178 0.25 -26.47 7.36
C LYS A 178 -0.07 -25.34 6.40
N ASP A 179 -0.60 -25.69 5.24
CA ASP A 179 -1.09 -24.70 4.27
C ASP A 179 -2.05 -23.71 4.94
N PHE A 180 -1.89 -22.44 4.60
CA PHE A 180 -2.71 -21.36 5.15
C PHE A 180 -3.00 -20.30 4.07
N MET A 181 -4.07 -19.54 4.28
CA MET A 181 -4.46 -18.47 3.37
C MET A 181 -3.66 -17.20 3.67
N VAL A 182 -3.26 -16.52 2.61
CA VAL A 182 -2.58 -15.23 2.63
C VAL A 182 -3.38 -14.27 1.76
N GLU A 183 -3.56 -13.05 2.26
CA GLU A 183 -4.15 -11.94 1.54
C GLU A 183 -3.03 -10.94 1.22
N SER A 184 -2.95 -10.47 -0.02
CA SER A 184 -2.15 -9.32 -0.41
C SER A 184 -3.06 -8.27 -1.02
N ARG A 185 -2.88 -7.02 -0.61
CA ARG A 185 -3.82 -5.94 -0.91
C ARG A 185 -3.11 -4.65 -1.29
N TYR A 186 -3.61 -4.01 -2.33
CA TYR A 186 -3.40 -2.60 -2.59
C TYR A 186 -4.68 -1.84 -2.26
N TYR A 187 -4.55 -0.76 -1.49
CA TYR A 187 -5.65 0.15 -1.18
C TYR A 187 -5.20 1.58 -1.46
N GLY A 188 -5.92 2.27 -2.34
CA GLY A 188 -5.63 3.65 -2.73
C GLY A 188 -6.88 4.42 -3.08
N HIS A 189 -6.75 5.75 -3.11
CA HIS A 189 -7.76 6.62 -3.69
C HIS A 189 -7.38 6.92 -5.14
N ALA A 190 -8.38 6.98 -6.04
CA ALA A 190 -8.25 7.48 -7.40
C ALA A 190 -7.51 8.82 -7.38
N TRP A 191 -6.60 9.02 -8.32
CA TRP A 191 -5.74 10.20 -8.32
C TRP A 191 -6.57 11.42 -8.67
N THR A 192 -6.99 12.25 -7.72
CA THR A 192 -7.86 13.41 -7.99
C THR A 192 -7.15 14.61 -8.66
N GLY A 193 -5.88 14.47 -9.03
CA GLY A 193 -5.06 15.64 -9.37
C GLY A 193 -4.82 16.55 -8.16
N TYR A 194 -3.86 17.47 -8.31
CA TYR A 194 -3.82 18.68 -7.50
C TYR A 194 -4.76 19.65 -8.23
N ASP A 195 -5.89 19.98 -7.61
CA ASP A 195 -6.80 20.96 -8.17
C ASP A 195 -6.16 22.35 -8.13
N VAL A 196 -5.42 22.71 -9.19
CA VAL A 196 -4.87 24.06 -9.39
C VAL A 196 -5.88 24.96 -10.12
N ALA A 197 -7.09 24.45 -10.41
CA ALA A 197 -8.09 25.14 -11.21
C ALA A 197 -9.53 24.71 -10.84
N GLY A 198 -9.87 24.81 -9.56
CA GLY A 198 -11.23 24.85 -9.02
C GLY A 198 -12.23 23.78 -9.47
N GLY A 199 -12.54 22.85 -8.57
CA GLY A 199 -13.89 22.39 -8.28
C GLY A 199 -14.06 20.88 -8.19
N SER A 200 -14.10 20.34 -6.96
CA SER A 200 -15.05 19.28 -6.62
C SER A 200 -15.32 19.23 -5.11
N ASP A 201 -16.60 19.46 -4.79
CA ASP A 201 -17.35 18.98 -3.63
C ASP A 201 -16.75 19.08 -2.23
N LEU A 202 -16.60 20.32 -1.76
CA LEU A 202 -16.89 20.61 -0.35
C LEU A 202 -17.97 21.69 -0.28
N SER A 203 -19.13 21.27 0.21
CA SER A 203 -20.20 22.12 0.72
C SER A 203 -19.82 22.76 2.07
N ASP A 204 -18.54 23.10 2.22
CA ASP A 204 -18.04 24.00 3.24
C ASP A 204 -17.45 25.19 2.50
N ILE A 205 -17.92 26.37 2.87
CA ILE A 205 -17.55 27.69 2.36
C ILE A 205 -16.05 27.70 2.06
N GLN A 206 -15.66 27.62 0.78
CA GLN A 206 -14.27 27.82 0.36
C GLN A 206 -13.94 29.29 0.62
N GLU A 207 -13.52 29.58 1.84
CA GLU A 207 -12.97 30.89 2.18
C GLU A 207 -11.72 31.11 1.35
N GLU A 208 -11.63 32.29 0.74
CA GLU A 208 -10.46 32.70 -0.04
C GLU A 208 -9.19 32.55 0.80
N MET A 209 -8.23 31.75 0.34
CA MET A 209 -6.94 31.60 1.01
C MET A 209 -6.00 32.72 0.58
N VAL A 210 -5.38 33.39 1.54
CA VAL A 210 -4.46 34.51 1.32
C VAL A 210 -3.11 34.27 2.01
N TYR A 211 -2.09 34.97 1.54
CA TYR A 211 -0.73 34.86 2.02
C TYR A 211 -0.39 36.02 2.96
N VAL A 212 0.10 35.69 4.15
CA VAL A 212 0.57 36.66 5.14
C VAL A 212 2.00 36.37 5.55
N THR A 213 2.68 37.35 6.14
CA THR A 213 4.00 37.15 6.73
C THR A 213 3.91 37.32 8.24
N GLU A 214 4.80 36.66 8.99
CA GLU A 214 4.80 36.61 10.47
C GLU A 214 4.61 37.99 11.12
N HIS A 215 5.24 39.02 10.56
CA HIS A 215 5.16 40.41 11.05
C HIS A 215 4.56 41.39 10.03
N GLY A 216 3.89 40.88 8.99
CA GLY A 216 3.28 41.73 7.96
C GLY A 216 1.95 42.33 8.41
N GLU A 217 1.72 43.59 8.05
CA GLU A 217 0.46 44.31 8.31
C GLU A 217 -0.55 44.15 7.16
N VAL A 218 -0.16 43.49 6.08
CA VAL A 218 -1.01 43.28 4.91
C VAL A 218 -1.11 41.80 4.52
N TYR A 219 -2.23 41.43 3.91
CA TYR A 219 -2.40 40.15 3.23
C TYR A 219 -2.19 40.28 1.72
N HIS A 220 -1.84 39.18 1.08
CA HIS A 220 -1.57 39.08 -0.35
C HIS A 220 -2.42 37.98 -0.97
N ARG A 221 -3.02 38.21 -2.14
CA ARG A 221 -3.70 37.14 -2.91
C ARG A 221 -2.78 36.41 -3.88
N ASP A 222 -1.68 37.07 -4.26
CA ASP A 222 -0.68 36.52 -5.17
C ASP A 222 0.60 36.11 -4.42
N VAL A 223 0.96 34.83 -4.49
CA VAL A 223 2.21 34.28 -3.93
C VAL A 223 3.46 34.85 -4.62
N GLY A 224 3.32 35.29 -5.87
CA GLY A 224 4.34 35.94 -6.68
C GLY A 224 4.48 37.44 -6.42
N CYS A 225 3.68 38.01 -5.51
CA CYS A 225 3.69 39.44 -5.27
C CYS A 225 5.10 39.95 -4.89
N ARG A 226 5.57 41.00 -5.58
CA ARG A 226 6.90 41.61 -5.33
C ARG A 226 7.14 42.04 -3.89
N TYR A 227 6.08 42.39 -3.16
CA TYR A 227 6.14 42.79 -1.76
C TYR A 227 6.25 41.58 -0.82
N LEU A 228 5.67 40.44 -1.22
CA LEU A 228 5.74 39.18 -0.50
C LEU A 228 7.06 38.44 -0.75
N LYS A 229 7.48 38.35 -2.02
CA LYS A 229 8.68 37.64 -2.48
C LYS A 229 9.66 38.59 -3.17
N PRO A 230 10.58 39.23 -2.43
CA PRO A 230 11.57 40.13 -3.01
C PRO A 230 12.50 39.41 -3.99
N SER A 231 12.84 40.08 -5.09
CA SER A 231 13.93 39.65 -5.97
C SER A 231 15.25 39.88 -5.26
N VAL A 232 15.94 38.81 -4.87
CA VAL A 232 17.25 38.85 -4.20
C VAL A 232 18.35 38.65 -5.23
N LYS A 233 19.34 39.54 -5.25
CA LYS A 233 20.51 39.48 -6.13
C LYS A 233 21.79 39.45 -5.31
N SER A 234 22.72 38.59 -5.72
CA SER A 234 24.08 38.55 -5.17
C SER A 234 24.97 39.51 -5.95
N VAL A 235 25.64 40.43 -5.26
CA VAL A 235 26.56 41.42 -5.83
C VAL A 235 27.83 41.48 -5.00
N THR A 236 28.96 41.83 -5.60
CA THR A 236 30.18 42.02 -4.84
C THR A 236 30.08 43.30 -4.00
N TYR A 237 30.53 43.26 -2.75
CA TYR A 237 30.45 44.38 -1.82
C TYR A 237 31.04 45.68 -2.38
N SER A 238 32.12 45.60 -3.15
CA SER A 238 32.77 46.75 -3.81
C SER A 238 31.84 47.50 -4.78
N GLN A 239 30.82 46.85 -5.33
CA GLN A 239 29.87 47.43 -6.27
C GLN A 239 28.65 48.07 -5.58
N VAL A 240 28.39 47.76 -4.32
CA VAL A 240 27.19 48.21 -3.60
C VAL A 240 27.09 49.74 -3.57
N GLY A 241 28.21 50.43 -3.41
CA GLY A 241 28.25 51.90 -3.35
C GLY A 241 27.84 52.60 -4.65
N SER A 242 28.05 51.96 -5.81
CA SER A 242 27.66 52.49 -7.13
C SER A 242 26.26 52.06 -7.55
N LEU A 243 25.73 50.96 -7.01
CA LEU A 243 24.40 50.47 -7.30
C LEU A 243 23.30 51.30 -6.62
N ARG A 244 22.14 51.35 -7.26
CA ARG A 244 20.91 51.92 -6.72
C ARG A 244 19.77 50.93 -6.87
N ASN A 245 18.78 51.01 -5.99
CA ASN A 245 17.53 50.27 -6.18
C ASN A 245 16.71 50.90 -7.32
N LYS A 246 15.57 50.30 -7.69
CA LYS A 246 14.70 50.83 -8.75
C LYS A 246 14.12 52.21 -8.43
N ASP A 247 14.03 52.55 -7.14
CA ASP A 247 13.59 53.86 -6.64
C ASP A 247 14.72 54.88 -6.55
N ARG A 248 15.93 54.53 -7.02
CA ARG A 248 17.17 55.34 -7.00
C ARG A 248 17.77 55.58 -5.60
N SER A 249 17.30 54.88 -4.56
CA SER A 249 17.91 54.87 -3.23
C SER A 249 19.23 54.11 -3.19
N LYS A 250 20.08 54.48 -2.22
CA LYS A 250 21.33 53.77 -1.89
C LYS A 250 21.05 52.55 -1.01
N TYR A 251 21.97 51.59 -1.01
CA TYR A 251 21.95 50.45 -0.10
C TYR A 251 22.80 50.71 1.13
N TYR A 252 22.20 50.55 2.31
CA TYR A 252 22.82 50.70 3.63
C TYR A 252 23.03 49.33 4.29
N PRO A 253 23.95 49.21 5.27
CA PRO A 253 24.13 47.96 5.99
C PRO A 253 22.86 47.56 6.74
N CYS A 254 22.47 46.28 6.61
CA CYS A 254 21.40 45.73 7.45
C CYS A 254 21.78 45.77 8.93
N GLU A 255 20.85 46.17 9.80
CA GLU A 255 21.04 46.19 11.26
C GLU A 255 21.35 44.80 11.84
N TYR A 256 20.81 43.74 11.25
CA TYR A 256 20.97 42.38 11.75
C TYR A 256 22.25 41.68 11.27
N CYS A 257 22.74 41.98 10.07
CA CYS A 257 23.84 41.23 9.45
C CYS A 257 24.90 42.09 8.73
N GLY A 258 24.72 43.40 8.66
CA GLY A 258 25.59 44.32 7.90
C GLY A 258 26.78 44.88 8.68
N GLY A 259 27.01 44.42 9.92
CA GLY A 259 27.94 45.06 10.86
C GLY A 259 29.44 44.89 10.61
N ASN A 260 29.89 43.92 9.80
CA ASN A 260 31.33 43.66 9.56
C ASN A 260 31.56 42.96 8.21
N VAL A 261 31.57 43.71 7.11
CA VAL A 261 31.82 43.14 5.77
C VAL A 261 33.31 43.19 5.45
N ALA A 262 33.99 42.05 5.56
CA ALA A 262 35.43 41.91 5.26
C ALA A 262 35.76 41.80 3.75
N GLY A 263 34.73 41.74 2.89
CA GLY A 263 34.82 41.50 1.45
C GLY A 263 33.91 40.36 1.00
N GLY A 264 33.83 40.12 -0.31
CA GLY A 264 32.98 39.08 -0.89
C GLY A 264 31.62 39.56 -1.39
N ASN A 265 30.66 38.65 -1.48
CA ASN A 265 29.33 38.92 -2.02
C ASN A 265 28.34 39.28 -0.91
N VAL A 266 27.46 40.22 -1.22
CA VAL A 266 26.30 40.60 -0.40
C VAL A 266 25.03 40.50 -1.23
N PHE A 267 23.90 40.43 -0.54
CA PHE A 267 22.58 40.29 -1.12
C PHE A 267 21.84 41.62 -1.04
N ILE A 268 21.34 42.09 -2.18
CA ILE A 268 20.50 43.27 -2.30
C ILE A 268 19.16 42.87 -2.91
N THR A 269 18.15 43.73 -2.79
CA THR A 269 16.85 43.53 -3.43
C THR A 269 16.50 44.71 -4.31
N ASP A 270 15.66 44.48 -5.33
CA ASP A 270 15.31 45.52 -6.33
C ASP A 270 14.68 46.80 -5.74
N TYR A 271 14.01 46.69 -4.59
CA TYR A 271 13.27 47.79 -3.95
C TYR A 271 13.69 48.03 -2.49
N GLY A 272 14.48 47.14 -1.87
CA GLY A 272 14.98 47.36 -0.50
C GLY A 272 16.12 48.37 -0.47
N GLU A 273 16.30 49.00 0.69
CA GLU A 273 17.39 49.97 0.92
C GLU A 273 18.54 49.40 1.74
N LYS A 274 18.47 48.11 2.12
CA LYS A 274 19.50 47.45 2.91
C LYS A 274 20.20 46.34 2.12
N PHE A 275 21.50 46.19 2.33
CA PHE A 275 22.26 45.03 1.87
C PHE A 275 22.46 44.04 3.03
N HIS A 276 22.55 42.76 2.69
CA HIS A 276 22.63 41.66 3.64
C HIS A 276 23.84 40.77 3.34
N THR A 277 24.53 40.27 4.37
CA THR A 277 25.65 39.34 4.21
C THR A 277 25.21 37.88 4.20
N ASN A 278 24.00 37.59 4.69
CA ASN A 278 23.44 36.25 4.81
C ASN A 278 22.05 36.17 4.15
N VAL A 279 21.82 35.18 3.29
CA VAL A 279 20.52 34.90 2.65
C VAL A 279 19.44 34.58 3.69
N SER A 280 19.82 33.99 4.82
CA SER A 280 18.92 33.65 5.92
C SER A 280 18.72 34.79 6.93
N CYS A 281 19.19 36.00 6.63
CA CYS A 281 18.96 37.16 7.49
C CYS A 281 17.45 37.38 7.70
N PRO A 282 16.97 37.57 8.96
CA PRO A 282 15.54 37.82 9.23
C PRO A 282 14.98 39.04 8.50
N GLY A 283 15.80 40.06 8.28
CA GLY A 283 15.41 41.24 7.47
C GLY A 283 15.34 41.00 5.95
N LEU A 284 15.74 39.84 5.46
CA LEU A 284 15.73 39.46 4.03
C LEU A 284 14.76 38.30 3.76
N LYS A 285 14.80 37.27 4.61
CA LYS A 285 13.93 36.10 4.54
C LYS A 285 12.58 36.41 5.21
N ARG A 286 11.49 36.21 4.49
CA ARG A 286 10.12 36.25 5.04
C ARG A 286 9.59 34.84 5.20
N LYS A 287 9.02 34.53 6.37
CA LYS A 287 8.18 33.33 6.53
C LYS A 287 6.78 33.68 6.03
N ILE A 288 6.31 32.92 5.04
CA ILE A 288 5.01 33.10 4.41
C ILE A 288 4.08 32.02 4.94
N TYR A 289 2.91 32.43 5.40
CA TYR A 289 1.83 31.55 5.84
C TYR A 289 0.65 31.71 4.89
N THR A 290 -0.03 30.62 4.60
CA THR A 290 -1.30 30.61 3.87
C THR A 290 -2.40 30.42 4.89
N ILE A 291 -3.31 31.40 4.99
CA ILE A 291 -4.42 31.40 5.95
C ILE A 291 -5.74 31.77 5.26
N PRO A 292 -6.90 31.34 5.78
CA PRO A 292 -8.19 31.83 5.30
C PRO A 292 -8.32 33.35 5.45
N ILE A 293 -9.07 34.01 4.55
CA ILE A 293 -9.26 35.46 4.61
C ILE A 293 -9.96 35.91 5.90
N SER A 294 -10.76 35.04 6.54
CA SER A 294 -11.38 35.30 7.85
C SER A 294 -10.35 35.41 8.98
N GLU A 295 -9.19 34.78 8.84
CA GLU A 295 -8.13 34.73 9.86
C GLU A 295 -7.07 35.83 9.69
N VAL A 296 -7.18 36.69 8.66
CA VAL A 296 -6.20 37.78 8.42
C VAL A 296 -6.14 38.79 9.57
N GLY A 297 -7.20 38.85 10.38
CA GLY A 297 -7.32 39.78 11.50
C GLY A 297 -7.39 41.23 11.01
N GLY A 298 -6.67 42.13 11.68
CA GLY A 298 -6.62 43.56 11.33
C GLY A 298 -5.71 43.91 10.15
N ARG A 299 -5.26 42.93 9.35
CA ARG A 299 -4.35 43.17 8.23
C ARG A 299 -5.08 43.71 7.02
N GLY A 300 -4.56 44.77 6.42
CA GLY A 300 -5.14 45.38 5.23
C GLY A 300 -4.79 44.62 3.93
N PRO A 301 -5.50 44.90 2.82
CA PRO A 301 -5.09 44.42 1.50
C PRO A 301 -3.74 45.01 1.08
N CYS A 302 -2.88 44.20 0.48
CA CYS A 302 -1.69 44.69 -0.19
C CYS A 302 -2.05 45.64 -1.35
N SER A 303 -1.34 46.77 -1.47
CA SER A 303 -1.56 47.75 -2.54
C SER A 303 -1.32 47.21 -3.97
N GLY A 304 -0.61 46.09 -4.10
CA GLY A 304 -0.30 45.48 -5.40
C GLY A 304 -1.15 44.27 -5.78
N CYS A 305 -1.62 43.49 -4.80
CA CYS A 305 -2.34 42.22 -5.05
C CYS A 305 -3.42 41.91 -4.01
N GLY A 306 -3.79 42.88 -3.18
CA GLY A 306 -4.79 42.74 -2.11
C GLY A 306 -6.21 42.98 -2.58
#